data_AF-A0A366CY98-F1
#
_entry.id   AF-A0A366CY98-F1
#
_cell.length_a   1.000
_cell.length_b   1.000
_cell.length_c   1.000
_cell.angle_alpha   90.00
_cell.angle_beta   90.00
_cell.angle_gamma   90.00
#
_symmetry.space_group_name_H-M   'P 1'
#
loop_
_entity.id
_entity.type
_entity.pdbx_description
1 polymer ?
#
loop_
_entity_poly.entity_id
_entity_poly.type
_entity_poly.pdbx_seq_one_letter_code
_entity_poly.pdbx_strand_id
1 'polypeptide(L)'
;MAEPQSPIELMLSKLSTLLGTIDGKLRNKLDKSGGTIDYLTVTNRLAATADHAHALKVARLFSLVGDGTGQVSFDGSGDVEITLSIAELANKADKAVTYSKDEVNQLFNNLIGMSPPELDTIYELAEALKGNKDSIGTILTELAKKANSADVYDKVTADARYLLKGAKSEDSKLLDGKAPAYYAKQTDLNATNQELTNVIEQLTAAFDSGTNKINGV
;
A
#
# COMPACT_ATOMS: atom_id res chain seq x y z
N MET A 1 -123.74 21.34 -10.94
CA MET A 1 -122.85 21.24 -12.12
C MET A 1 -121.93 22.44 -12.04
N ALA A 2 -120.62 22.24 -11.86
CA ALA A 2 -119.68 23.36 -11.88
C ALA A 2 -119.68 23.96 -13.30
N GLU A 3 -119.74 25.29 -13.42
CA GLU A 3 -119.62 25.96 -14.71
C GLU A 3 -118.34 25.52 -15.44
N PRO A 4 -118.38 25.33 -16.77
CA PRO A 4 -117.18 25.02 -17.52
C PRO A 4 -116.21 26.19 -17.37
N GLN A 5 -115.03 25.92 -16.79
CA GLN A 5 -113.98 26.92 -16.66
C GLN A 5 -113.73 27.59 -18.01
N SER A 6 -113.79 28.90 -18.02
CA SER A 6 -113.42 29.71 -19.17
C SER A 6 -111.98 29.40 -19.60
N PRO A 7 -111.62 29.61 -20.88
CA PRO A 7 -110.26 29.37 -21.35
C PRO A 7 -109.18 30.06 -20.50
N ILE A 8 -109.49 31.23 -19.93
CA ILE A 8 -108.58 31.98 -19.08
C ILE A 8 -108.39 31.33 -17.70
N GLU A 9 -109.44 30.77 -17.10
CA GLU A 9 -109.36 30.02 -15.84
C GLU A 9 -108.55 28.73 -15.99
N LEU A 10 -108.69 28.05 -17.14
CA LEU A 10 -107.89 26.88 -17.45
C LEU A 10 -106.40 27.23 -17.61
N MET A 11 -106.08 28.37 -18.24
CA MET A 11 -104.70 28.85 -18.36
C MET A 11 -104.10 29.20 -16.99
N LEU A 12 -104.86 29.89 -16.13
CA LEU A 12 -104.43 30.23 -14.76
C LEU A 12 -104.18 28.97 -13.92
N SER A 13 -105.05 27.97 -14.00
CA SER A 13 -104.90 26.69 -13.31
C SER A 13 -103.65 25.93 -13.76
N LYS A 14 -103.40 25.87 -15.07
CA LYS A 14 -102.20 25.25 -15.64
C LYS A 14 -100.92 26.00 -15.25
N LEU A 15 -100.95 27.33 -15.26
CA LEU A 15 -99.83 28.16 -14.82
C LEU A 15 -99.51 27.92 -13.34
N SER A 16 -100.53 27.90 -12.48
CA SER A 16 -100.36 27.62 -11.05
C SER A 16 -99.75 26.23 -10.81
N THR A 17 -100.21 25.22 -11.55
CA THR A 17 -99.66 23.86 -11.50
C THR A 17 -98.20 23.79 -11.96
N LEU A 18 -97.87 24.50 -13.04
CA LEU A 18 -96.50 24.58 -13.55
C LEU A 18 -95.58 25.23 -12.53
N LEU A 19 -95.99 26.37 -11.96
CA LEU A 19 -95.23 27.09 -10.94
C LEU A 19 -95.03 26.23 -9.68
N GLY A 20 -96.07 25.53 -9.20
CA GLY A 20 -95.95 24.60 -8.08
C GLY A 20 -95.01 23.43 -8.35
N THR A 21 -95.01 22.89 -9.58
CA THR A 21 -94.11 21.80 -9.98
C THR A 21 -92.66 22.26 -10.07
N ILE A 22 -92.43 23.47 -10.62
CA ILE A 22 -91.10 24.09 -10.68
C ILE A 22 -90.58 24.30 -9.26
N ASP A 23 -91.40 24.90 -8.39
CA ASP A 23 -91.04 25.15 -7.00
C ASP A 23 -90.70 23.84 -6.25
N GLY A 24 -91.52 22.80 -6.39
CA GLY A 24 -91.25 21.48 -5.79
C GLY A 24 -90.00 20.79 -6.34
N LYS A 25 -89.68 20.96 -7.63
CA LYS A 25 -88.46 20.40 -8.24
C LYS A 25 -87.21 21.18 -7.81
N LEU A 26 -87.30 22.49 -7.67
CA LEU A 26 -86.22 23.32 -7.12
C LEU A 26 -85.95 22.95 -5.66
N ARG A 27 -87.01 22.80 -4.85
CA ARG A 27 -86.91 22.30 -3.47
C ARG A 27 -86.31 20.90 -3.36
N ASN A 28 -86.70 19.96 -4.22
CA ASN A 28 -86.12 18.60 -4.22
C ASN A 28 -84.66 18.55 -4.73
N LYS A 29 -84.28 19.44 -5.65
CA LYS A 29 -82.87 19.59 -6.06
C LYS A 29 -82.05 20.19 -4.91
N LEU A 30 -82.63 21.15 -4.20
CA LEU A 30 -82.06 21.80 -3.02
C LEU A 30 -81.82 20.81 -1.86
N ASP A 31 -82.78 19.93 -1.57
CA ASP A 31 -82.69 18.98 -0.46
C ASP A 31 -81.70 17.83 -0.74
N LYS A 32 -81.61 17.39 -2.00
CA LYS A 32 -80.63 16.38 -2.43
C LYS A 32 -79.20 16.91 -2.58
N SER A 33 -79.00 18.23 -2.59
CA SER A 33 -77.67 18.87 -2.59
C SER A 33 -77.26 19.44 -1.23
N GLY A 34 -78.09 19.29 -0.19
CA GLY A 34 -77.74 19.66 1.18
C GLY A 34 -77.45 21.15 1.44
N GLY A 35 -77.92 22.08 0.60
CA GLY A 35 -77.63 23.51 0.81
C GLY A 35 -78.41 24.48 -0.07
N THR A 36 -78.95 25.53 0.55
CA THR A 36 -79.69 26.68 -0.01
C THR A 36 -79.07 27.22 -1.31
N ILE A 37 -79.83 27.17 -2.42
CA ILE A 37 -79.43 27.78 -3.70
C ILE A 37 -79.81 29.27 -3.64
N ASP A 38 -78.85 30.12 -3.31
CA ASP A 38 -78.92 31.56 -3.56
C ASP A 38 -78.46 31.83 -5.01
N TYR A 39 -79.31 32.39 -5.85
CA TYR A 39 -79.05 32.57 -7.29
C TYR A 39 -77.89 33.53 -7.59
N LEU A 40 -77.31 34.19 -6.57
CA LEU A 40 -76.09 35.00 -6.65
C LEU A 40 -74.78 34.22 -6.35
N THR A 41 -74.87 32.94 -5.96
CA THR A 41 -73.73 32.16 -5.41
C THR A 41 -73.09 31.16 -6.38
N VAL A 42 -72.81 31.57 -7.62
CA VAL A 42 -71.77 30.86 -8.43
C VAL A 42 -70.42 30.88 -7.71
N THR A 43 -70.21 31.85 -6.81
CA THR A 43 -69.06 31.92 -5.89
C THR A 43 -68.95 30.70 -4.95
N ASN A 44 -70.05 30.02 -4.60
CA ASN A 44 -70.01 28.85 -3.72
C ASN A 44 -69.63 27.54 -4.42
N ARG A 45 -69.54 27.52 -5.76
CA ARG A 45 -69.08 26.32 -6.50
C ARG A 45 -67.56 26.15 -6.50
N LEU A 46 -66.79 27.17 -6.11
CA LEU A 46 -65.36 27.05 -5.81
C LEU A 46 -65.07 26.28 -4.50
N ALA A 47 -66.09 26.05 -3.65
CA ALA A 47 -65.94 25.31 -2.40
C ALA A 47 -65.89 23.78 -2.57
N ALA A 48 -66.37 23.23 -3.70
CA ALA A 48 -66.53 21.78 -3.87
C ALA A 48 -65.19 20.99 -3.91
N THR A 49 -64.08 21.61 -4.33
CA THR A 49 -62.74 20.99 -4.29
C THR A 49 -62.17 21.02 -2.86
N ALA A 50 -62.48 22.06 -2.07
CA ALA A 50 -62.12 22.16 -0.65
C ALA A 50 -62.94 21.22 0.24
N ASP A 51 -64.16 20.84 -0.18
CA ASP A 51 -65.05 19.97 0.60
C ASP A 51 -64.50 18.55 0.81
N HIS A 52 -63.71 18.02 -0.13
CA HIS A 52 -63.06 16.72 0.00
C HIS A 52 -61.81 16.77 0.91
N ALA A 53 -61.24 17.96 1.11
CA ALA A 53 -60.12 18.23 2.00
C ALA A 53 -60.61 18.72 3.37
N HIS A 54 -61.80 18.28 3.83
CA HIS A 54 -62.38 18.68 5.11
C HIS A 54 -61.40 18.54 6.28
N ALA A 55 -60.56 17.52 6.20
CA ALA A 55 -59.53 17.24 7.18
C ALA A 55 -58.53 18.41 7.30
N LEU A 56 -58.17 19.11 6.22
CA LEU A 56 -57.18 20.20 6.18
C LEU A 56 -57.73 21.55 6.66
N LYS A 57 -59.02 21.63 7.02
CA LYS A 57 -59.59 22.80 7.73
C LYS A 57 -58.88 23.07 9.07
N VAL A 58 -58.25 22.04 9.63
CA VAL A 58 -57.27 22.15 10.71
C VAL A 58 -55.91 21.81 10.11
N ALA A 59 -54.95 22.72 10.25
CA ALA A 59 -53.62 22.53 9.70
C ALA A 59 -52.99 21.25 10.27
N ARG A 60 -52.34 20.47 9.41
CA ARG A 60 -51.62 19.25 9.79
C ARG A 60 -50.14 19.48 9.81
N LEU A 61 -49.48 18.95 10.84
CA LEU A 61 -48.02 18.90 10.89
C LEU A 61 -47.52 17.73 10.04
N PHE A 62 -46.70 18.05 9.05
CA PHE A 62 -45.87 17.08 8.34
C PHE A 62 -44.49 17.09 8.99
N SER A 63 -43.98 15.91 9.33
CA SER A 63 -42.69 15.74 10.00
C SER A 63 -41.81 14.78 9.22
N LEU A 64 -40.56 15.18 8.99
CA LEU A 64 -39.47 14.32 8.54
C LEU A 64 -38.68 13.86 9.76
N VAL A 65 -38.40 12.56 9.84
CA VAL A 65 -37.69 11.90 10.94
C VAL A 65 -36.58 11.02 10.40
N GLY A 66 -35.55 10.77 11.22
CA GLY A 66 -34.34 10.03 10.83
C GLY A 66 -33.17 10.97 10.58
N ASP A 67 -32.36 10.66 9.57
CA ASP A 67 -31.10 11.39 9.26
C ASP A 67 -31.34 12.83 8.79
N GLY A 68 -32.53 13.09 8.25
CA GLY A 68 -33.02 14.42 7.93
C GLY A 68 -34.24 14.74 8.78
N THR A 69 -34.21 15.88 9.46
CA THR A 69 -35.31 16.36 10.31
C THR A 69 -35.88 17.66 9.76
N GLY A 70 -37.19 17.84 9.91
CA GLY A 70 -37.89 19.03 9.45
C GLY A 70 -39.37 18.91 9.73
N GLN A 71 -40.05 20.03 9.90
CA GLN A 71 -41.49 20.04 10.10
C GLN A 71 -42.13 21.27 9.46
N VAL A 72 -43.33 21.10 8.93
CA VAL A 72 -44.16 22.22 8.44
C VAL A 72 -45.63 21.93 8.71
N SER A 73 -46.40 22.99 8.92
CA SER A 73 -47.85 22.90 9.02
C SER A 73 -48.47 23.19 7.66
N PHE A 74 -49.43 22.37 7.22
CA PHE A 74 -50.12 22.54 5.94
C PHE A 74 -51.63 22.51 6.14
N ASP A 75 -52.31 23.53 5.59
CA ASP A 75 -53.77 23.71 5.64
C ASP A 75 -54.42 23.83 4.24
N GLY A 76 -53.63 23.71 3.17
CA GLY A 76 -54.11 23.80 1.79
C GLY A 76 -54.41 25.23 1.29
N SER A 77 -54.06 26.28 2.06
CA SER A 77 -54.22 27.68 1.65
C SER A 77 -53.22 28.11 0.55
N GLY A 78 -52.10 27.40 0.43
CA GLY A 78 -51.08 27.62 -0.58
C GLY A 78 -49.93 26.61 -0.46
N ASP A 79 -48.88 26.84 -1.23
CA ASP A 79 -47.66 26.03 -1.19
C ASP A 79 -46.92 26.25 0.14
N VAL A 80 -46.25 25.20 0.62
CA VAL A 80 -45.43 25.23 1.84
C VAL A 80 -44.06 24.63 1.57
N GLU A 81 -43.04 25.13 2.25
CA GLU A 81 -41.66 24.63 2.16
C GLU A 81 -41.25 23.99 3.49
N ILE A 82 -40.58 22.83 3.43
CA ILE A 82 -39.99 22.17 4.60
C ILE A 82 -38.51 22.49 4.61
N THR A 83 -38.05 23.19 5.64
CA THR A 83 -36.61 23.29 5.92
C THR A 83 -36.09 21.94 6.41
N LEU A 84 -35.17 21.35 5.65
CA LEU A 84 -34.51 20.10 6.00
C LEU A 84 -33.20 20.38 6.74
N SER A 85 -33.05 19.78 7.91
CA SER A 85 -31.82 19.77 8.70
C SER A 85 -31.20 18.37 8.68
N ILE A 86 -29.94 18.27 8.25
CA ILE A 86 -29.17 17.02 8.22
C ILE A 86 -27.98 17.19 9.15
N ALA A 87 -28.07 16.67 10.37
CA ALA A 87 -27.05 16.86 11.41
C ALA A 87 -25.69 16.27 11.01
N GLU A 88 -25.67 15.13 10.32
CA GLU A 88 -24.44 14.48 9.87
C GLU A 88 -23.67 15.28 8.82
N LEU A 89 -24.29 16.28 8.17
CA LEU A 89 -23.60 17.13 7.22
C LEU A 89 -22.48 17.94 7.89
N ALA A 90 -22.63 18.26 9.19
CA ALA A 90 -21.59 18.91 9.99
C ALA A 90 -20.35 18.02 10.22
N ASN A 91 -20.50 16.70 10.12
CA ASN A 91 -19.39 15.76 10.27
C ASN A 91 -18.67 15.50 8.95
N LYS A 92 -19.24 15.91 7.81
CA LYS A 92 -18.54 15.84 6.53
C LYS A 92 -17.52 16.97 6.43
N ALA A 93 -16.28 16.61 6.14
CA ALA A 93 -15.25 17.59 5.81
C ALA A 93 -15.67 18.38 4.56
N ASP A 94 -15.35 19.68 4.54
CA ASP A 94 -15.57 20.52 3.38
C ASP A 94 -14.75 19.99 2.20
N LYS A 95 -15.37 19.92 1.02
CA LYS A 95 -14.67 19.55 -0.21
C LYS A 95 -13.45 20.43 -0.47
N ALA A 96 -13.49 21.70 -0.04
CA ALA A 96 -12.40 22.65 -0.21
C ALA A 96 -11.17 22.35 0.69
N VAL A 97 -11.32 21.53 1.74
CA VAL A 97 -10.23 21.16 2.66
C VAL A 97 -9.82 19.68 2.58
N THR A 98 -10.46 18.91 1.70
CA THR A 98 -10.09 17.51 1.43
C THR A 98 -9.35 17.40 0.11
N TYR A 99 -8.32 16.56 0.06
CA TYR A 99 -7.67 16.25 -1.21
C TYR A 99 -8.54 15.36 -2.10
N SER A 100 -8.60 15.69 -3.39
CA SER A 100 -9.12 14.81 -4.43
C SER A 100 -8.19 13.64 -4.69
N LYS A 101 -8.73 12.59 -5.34
CA LYS A 101 -7.91 11.45 -5.79
C LYS A 101 -6.76 11.89 -6.69
N ASP A 102 -6.98 12.88 -7.56
CA ASP A 102 -5.96 13.37 -8.48
C ASP A 102 -4.87 14.15 -7.75
N GLU A 103 -5.20 15.01 -6.79
CA GLU A 103 -4.20 15.71 -5.97
C GLU A 103 -3.39 14.73 -5.12
N VAL A 104 -4.03 13.71 -4.53
CA VAL A 104 -3.32 12.64 -3.82
C VAL A 104 -2.38 11.89 -4.78
N ASN A 105 -2.85 11.52 -5.97
CA ASN A 105 -2.02 10.86 -6.98
C ASN A 105 -0.85 11.76 -7.41
N GLN A 106 -1.06 13.07 -7.55
CA GLN A 106 0.00 14.02 -7.84
C GLN A 106 1.01 14.12 -6.70
N LEU A 107 0.57 14.19 -5.44
CA LEU A 107 1.46 14.17 -4.29
C LEU A 107 2.28 12.87 -4.23
N PHE A 108 1.66 11.72 -4.50
CA PHE A 108 2.37 10.45 -4.63
C PHE A 108 3.36 10.48 -5.79
N ASN A 109 2.95 10.92 -6.98
CA ASN A 109 3.82 11.03 -8.15
C ASN A 109 5.00 11.97 -7.89
N ASN A 110 4.78 13.10 -7.22
CA ASN A 110 5.81 14.04 -6.81
C ASN A 110 6.80 13.38 -5.83
N LEU A 111 6.30 12.59 -4.88
CA LEU A 111 7.11 11.86 -3.92
C LEU A 111 7.92 10.71 -4.56
N ILE A 112 7.38 10.02 -5.56
CA ILE A 112 7.96 8.78 -6.11
C ILE A 112 8.66 8.91 -7.47
N GLY A 113 8.51 10.01 -8.20
CA GLY A 113 9.09 10.07 -9.56
C GLY A 113 8.89 11.32 -10.41
N MET A 114 8.38 12.43 -9.84
CA MET A 114 8.37 13.74 -10.49
C MET A 114 9.21 14.78 -9.75
N SER A 115 9.94 14.37 -8.71
CA SER A 115 10.95 15.22 -8.09
C SER A 115 12.02 15.56 -9.12
N PRO A 116 12.60 16.78 -9.12
CA PRO A 116 13.73 17.12 -9.96
C PRO A 116 14.81 16.04 -9.91
N PRO A 117 15.62 15.84 -10.97
CA PRO A 117 16.61 14.78 -11.03
C PRO A 117 17.56 14.76 -9.83
N GLU A 118 17.78 15.89 -9.16
CA GLU A 118 18.65 16.01 -7.97
C GLU A 118 17.97 15.63 -6.64
N LEU A 119 16.67 15.34 -6.63
CA LEU A 119 15.84 15.11 -5.43
C LEU A 119 15.03 13.81 -5.49
N ASP A 120 15.10 13.04 -6.58
CA ASP A 120 14.38 11.76 -6.73
C ASP A 120 15.12 10.60 -6.02
N THR A 121 15.13 10.68 -4.69
CA THR A 121 15.92 9.78 -3.82
C THR A 121 15.60 8.30 -3.99
N ILE A 122 14.35 7.92 -4.30
CA ILE A 122 13.98 6.51 -4.46
C ILE A 122 14.45 6.00 -5.83
N TYR A 123 14.31 6.80 -6.88
CA TYR A 123 14.84 6.45 -8.21
C TYR A 123 16.36 6.40 -8.20
N GLU A 124 17.04 7.36 -7.56
CA GLU A 124 18.49 7.35 -7.41
C GLU A 124 18.99 6.13 -6.62
N LEU A 125 18.32 5.76 -5.52
CA LEU A 125 18.66 4.54 -4.78
C LEU A 125 18.44 3.27 -5.62
N ALA A 126 17.36 3.21 -6.40
CA ALA A 126 17.07 2.09 -7.29
C ALA A 126 18.10 1.98 -8.42
N GLU A 127 18.46 3.08 -9.07
CA GLU A 127 19.49 3.12 -10.10
C GLU A 127 20.89 2.88 -9.52
N ALA A 128 21.21 3.40 -8.34
CA ALA A 128 22.47 3.11 -7.64
C ALA A 128 22.60 1.61 -7.31
N LEU A 129 21.54 0.97 -6.82
CA LEU A 129 21.51 -0.48 -6.57
C LEU A 129 21.64 -1.28 -7.88
N LYS A 130 20.95 -0.87 -8.94
CA LYS A 130 21.00 -1.50 -10.25
C LYS A 130 22.38 -1.35 -10.91
N GLY A 131 23.02 -0.19 -10.79
CA GLY A 131 24.40 0.05 -11.24
C GLY A 131 25.44 -0.67 -10.40
N ASN A 132 25.20 -0.86 -9.10
CA ASN A 132 26.07 -1.60 -8.19
C ASN A 132 25.94 -3.14 -8.35
N LYS A 133 25.03 -3.61 -9.21
CA LYS A 133 24.96 -5.02 -9.63
C LYS A 133 26.31 -5.52 -10.17
N ASP A 134 27.05 -4.66 -10.86
CA ASP A 134 28.38 -4.98 -11.40
C ASP A 134 29.46 -5.05 -10.33
N SER A 135 29.35 -4.27 -9.24
CA SER A 135 30.29 -4.37 -8.12
C SER A 135 30.03 -5.62 -7.28
N ILE A 136 28.77 -6.02 -7.07
CA ILE A 136 28.44 -7.32 -6.47
C ILE A 136 28.93 -8.46 -7.35
N GLY A 137 28.72 -8.37 -8.67
CA GLY A 137 29.24 -9.35 -9.64
C GLY A 137 30.76 -9.42 -9.64
N THR A 138 31.44 -8.28 -9.52
CA THR A 138 32.90 -8.19 -9.42
C THR A 138 33.39 -8.79 -8.11
N ILE A 139 32.74 -8.49 -6.97
CA ILE A 139 33.07 -9.10 -5.67
C ILE A 139 32.93 -10.62 -5.75
N LEU A 140 31.83 -11.15 -6.31
CA LEU A 140 31.64 -12.59 -6.53
C LEU A 140 32.72 -13.18 -7.44
N THR A 141 33.09 -12.47 -8.50
CA THR A 141 34.14 -12.91 -9.44
C THR A 141 35.51 -12.93 -8.78
N GLU A 142 35.86 -11.90 -8.00
CA GLU A 142 37.13 -11.83 -7.26
C GLU A 142 37.19 -12.84 -6.11
N LEU A 143 36.08 -13.12 -5.43
CA LEU A 143 35.98 -14.18 -4.44
C LEU A 143 36.15 -15.56 -5.08
N ALA A 144 35.57 -15.78 -6.26
CA ALA A 144 35.73 -17.03 -7.02
C ALA A 144 37.17 -17.28 -7.50
N LYS A 145 38.00 -16.23 -7.61
CA LYS A 145 39.44 -16.35 -7.91
C LYS A 145 40.29 -16.76 -6.70
N LYS A 146 39.77 -16.66 -5.47
CA LYS A 146 40.52 -17.11 -4.29
C LYS A 146 40.68 -18.63 -4.35
N ALA A 147 41.90 -19.11 -4.10
CA ALA A 147 42.19 -20.53 -4.03
C ALA A 147 41.28 -21.19 -2.98
N ASN A 148 40.63 -22.30 -3.36
CA ASN A 148 39.75 -23.03 -2.45
C ASN A 148 40.60 -23.78 -1.40
N SER A 149 39.95 -24.27 -0.34
CA SER A 149 40.64 -24.96 0.76
C SER A 149 41.31 -26.29 0.35
N ALA A 150 41.07 -26.81 -0.85
CA ALA A 150 41.80 -27.97 -1.39
C ALA A 150 43.15 -27.56 -2.01
N ASP A 151 43.26 -26.32 -2.50
CA ASP A 151 44.47 -25.76 -3.13
C ASP A 151 45.40 -25.07 -2.12
N VAL A 152 44.86 -24.65 -0.97
CA VAL A 152 45.63 -24.02 0.12
C VAL A 152 45.82 -25.02 1.25
N TYR A 153 47.07 -25.32 1.61
CA TYR A 153 47.37 -26.14 2.78
C TYR A 153 47.09 -25.37 4.07
N ASP A 154 46.51 -26.06 5.06
CA ASP A 154 46.54 -25.55 6.43
C ASP A 154 47.99 -25.42 6.92
N LYS A 155 48.19 -24.59 7.96
CA LYS A 155 49.52 -24.30 8.50
C LYS A 155 50.27 -25.58 8.88
N VAL A 156 49.58 -26.58 9.42
CA VAL A 156 50.17 -27.86 9.84
C VAL A 156 50.70 -28.65 8.64
N THR A 157 49.94 -28.72 7.55
CA THR A 157 50.31 -29.42 6.31
C THR A 157 51.40 -28.68 5.55
N ALA A 158 51.36 -27.34 5.51
CA ALA A 158 52.42 -26.52 4.97
C ALA A 158 53.73 -26.70 5.76
N ASP A 159 53.68 -26.59 7.10
CA ASP A 159 54.82 -26.79 7.98
C ASP A 159 55.40 -28.22 7.80
N ALA A 160 54.56 -29.26 7.63
CA ALA A 160 55.01 -30.62 7.36
C ALA A 160 55.74 -30.75 6.00
N ARG A 161 55.24 -30.09 4.94
CA ARG A 161 55.92 -30.10 3.64
C ARG A 161 57.24 -29.34 3.65
N TYR A 162 57.31 -28.22 4.39
CA TYR A 162 58.51 -27.40 4.46
C TYR A 162 59.55 -27.89 5.48
N LEU A 163 59.17 -28.70 6.48
CA LEU A 163 60.05 -29.03 7.61
C LEU A 163 60.19 -30.52 7.94
N LEU A 164 59.76 -31.44 7.07
CA LEU A 164 60.18 -32.83 7.30
C LEU A 164 61.69 -32.97 7.04
N LYS A 165 62.43 -33.11 8.14
CA LYS A 165 63.83 -33.57 8.28
C LYS A 165 64.02 -34.89 7.50
N GLY A 166 64.08 -34.82 6.17
CA GLY A 166 64.13 -35.98 5.27
C GLY A 166 63.43 -35.83 3.91
N ALA A 167 62.59 -34.82 3.68
CA ALA A 167 61.98 -34.58 2.36
C ALA A 167 62.92 -33.80 1.43
N LYS A 168 63.02 -34.22 0.17
CA LYS A 168 63.90 -33.62 -0.84
C LYS A 168 63.22 -32.37 -1.42
N SER A 169 63.88 -31.21 -1.36
CA SER A 169 63.48 -30.00 -2.11
C SER A 169 63.56 -30.28 -3.62
N GLU A 170 62.82 -29.55 -4.45
CA GLU A 170 62.94 -29.61 -5.92
C GLU A 170 64.39 -29.33 -6.38
N ASP A 171 65.11 -28.50 -5.62
CA ASP A 171 66.54 -28.18 -5.80
C ASP A 171 67.46 -29.39 -5.54
N SER A 172 66.95 -30.49 -4.96
CA SER A 172 67.71 -31.73 -4.75
C SER A 172 68.18 -32.39 -6.06
N LYS A 173 67.63 -31.98 -7.20
CA LYS A 173 68.15 -32.36 -8.53
C LYS A 173 69.60 -31.91 -8.75
N LEU A 174 70.02 -30.80 -8.12
CA LEU A 174 71.42 -30.35 -8.14
C LEU A 174 72.35 -31.21 -7.26
N LEU A 175 71.79 -32.15 -6.49
CA LEU A 175 72.50 -33.02 -5.56
C LEU A 175 72.21 -34.51 -5.85
N ASP A 176 72.05 -34.93 -7.11
CA ASP A 176 71.76 -36.33 -7.49
C ASP A 176 70.50 -36.95 -6.86
N GLY A 177 69.61 -36.11 -6.30
CA GLY A 177 68.36 -36.54 -5.70
C GLY A 177 68.54 -37.51 -4.53
N LYS A 178 69.60 -37.44 -3.74
CA LYS A 178 69.75 -38.23 -2.50
C LYS A 178 69.13 -37.50 -1.30
N ALA A 179 68.73 -38.27 -0.29
CA ALA A 179 68.20 -37.68 0.95
C ALA A 179 69.33 -37.02 1.76
N PRO A 180 69.05 -36.04 2.64
CA PRO A 180 70.09 -35.41 3.46
C PRO A 180 70.99 -36.38 4.24
N ALA A 181 70.48 -37.57 4.60
CA ALA A 181 71.24 -38.63 5.29
C ALA A 181 72.33 -39.30 4.43
N TYR A 182 72.35 -39.09 3.11
CA TYR A 182 73.38 -39.62 2.21
C TYR A 182 74.62 -38.73 2.13
N TYR A 183 74.55 -37.48 2.60
CA TYR A 183 75.71 -36.59 2.63
C TYR A 183 76.32 -36.61 4.04
N ALA A 184 77.65 -36.58 4.10
CA ALA A 184 78.35 -36.43 5.37
C ALA A 184 77.94 -35.11 6.03
N LYS A 185 77.63 -35.12 7.32
CA LYS A 185 77.40 -33.88 8.05
C LYS A 185 78.71 -33.12 8.17
N GLN A 186 78.65 -31.79 8.22
CA GLN A 186 79.83 -30.96 8.47
C GLN A 186 80.56 -31.38 9.77
N THR A 187 79.81 -31.81 10.78
CA THR A 187 80.37 -32.34 12.03
C THR A 187 81.22 -33.59 11.83
N ASP A 188 80.74 -34.50 10.98
CA ASP A 188 81.39 -35.79 10.74
C ASP A 188 82.63 -35.58 9.86
N LEU A 189 82.54 -34.69 8.87
CA LEU A 189 83.68 -34.22 8.07
C LEU A 189 84.75 -33.55 8.95
N ASN A 190 84.35 -32.67 9.87
CA ASN A 190 85.28 -32.02 10.79
C ASN A 190 85.95 -33.02 11.74
N ALA A 191 85.20 -34.01 12.24
CA ALA A 191 85.75 -35.07 13.10
C ALA A 191 86.79 -35.91 12.34
N THR A 192 86.46 -36.40 11.15
CA THR A 192 87.40 -37.13 10.29
C THR A 192 88.64 -36.29 9.96
N ASN A 193 88.47 -35.01 9.65
CA ASN A 193 89.60 -34.10 9.40
C ASN A 193 90.47 -33.94 10.65
N GLN A 194 89.89 -33.85 11.84
CA GLN A 194 90.64 -33.79 13.09
C GLN A 194 91.40 -35.09 13.38
N GLU A 195 90.77 -36.25 13.16
CA GLU A 195 91.44 -37.55 13.28
C GLU A 195 92.63 -37.65 12.32
N LEU A 196 92.44 -37.23 11.07
CA LEU A 196 93.50 -37.19 10.07
C LEU A 196 94.64 -36.25 10.50
N THR A 197 94.32 -35.06 11.01
CA THR A 197 95.31 -34.12 11.57
C THR A 197 96.11 -34.79 12.68
N ASN A 198 95.46 -35.43 13.64
CA ASN A 198 96.13 -36.08 14.77
C ASN A 198 97.07 -37.21 14.30
N VAL A 199 96.65 -38.02 13.31
CA VAL A 199 97.50 -39.08 12.75
C VAL A 199 98.73 -38.51 12.05
N ILE A 200 98.57 -37.43 11.29
CA ILE A 200 99.68 -36.75 10.62
C ILE A 200 100.66 -36.20 11.67
N GLU A 201 100.18 -35.55 12.73
CA GLU A 201 101.01 -35.05 13.83
C GLU A 201 101.80 -36.16 14.51
N GLN A 202 101.15 -37.30 14.81
CA GLN A 202 101.81 -38.47 15.41
C GLN A 202 102.89 -39.06 14.49
N LEU A 203 102.60 -39.15 13.19
CA LEU A 203 103.55 -39.67 12.21
C LEU A 203 104.76 -38.74 12.07
N THR A 204 104.54 -37.42 12.01
CA THR A 204 105.62 -36.42 12.02
C THR A 204 106.49 -36.57 13.25
N ALA A 205 105.90 -36.65 14.46
CA ALA A 205 106.64 -36.83 15.69
C ALA A 205 107.45 -38.14 15.72
N ALA A 206 106.92 -39.23 15.14
CA ALA A 206 107.63 -40.49 15.02
C ALA A 206 108.84 -40.39 14.08
N PHE A 207 108.72 -39.67 12.95
CA PHE A 207 109.84 -39.42 12.04
C PHE A 207 110.91 -38.53 12.67
N ASP A 208 110.52 -37.49 13.41
CA ASP A 208 111.46 -36.65 14.16
C ASP A 208 112.20 -37.49 15.21
N SER A 209 111.48 -38.32 15.98
CA SER A 209 112.08 -39.23 16.96
C SER A 209 113.05 -40.23 16.32
N GLY A 210 112.69 -40.80 15.17
CA GLY A 210 113.57 -41.68 14.41
C GLY A 210 114.83 -40.96 13.92
N THR A 211 114.69 -39.74 13.40
CA THR A 211 115.80 -38.90 12.95
C THR A 211 116.75 -38.57 14.10
N ASN A 212 116.22 -38.19 15.27
CA ASN A 212 117.00 -37.91 16.47
C ASN A 212 117.79 -39.15 16.94
N LYS A 213 117.13 -40.32 16.99
CA LYS A 213 117.80 -41.59 17.32
C LYS A 213 118.95 -41.93 16.37
N ILE A 214 118.83 -41.64 15.07
CA ILE A 214 119.89 -41.89 14.08
C ILE A 214 121.06 -40.91 14.27
N ASN A 215 120.77 -39.64 14.54
CA ASN A 215 121.78 -38.60 14.71
C ASN A 215 122.44 -38.59 16.10
N GLY A 216 121.99 -39.45 17.02
CA GLY A 216 122.55 -39.55 18.38
C GLY A 216 122.24 -38.35 19.27
N VAL A 217 121.14 -37.64 18.98
CA VAL A 217 120.62 -36.49 19.75
C VAL A 217 119.33 -36.90 20.46
#